data_AF-A0A950PZC6-F1
#
_entry.id   AF-A0A950PZC6-F1
#
_cell.length_a   1.000
_cell.length_b   1.000
_cell.length_c   1.000
_cell.angle_alpha   90.00
_cell.angle_beta   90.00
_cell.angle_gamma   90.00
#
_symmetry.space_group_name_H-M   'P 1'
#
loop_
_entity.id
_entity.type
_entity.pdbx_description
1 polymer ?
#
loop_
_entity_poly.entity_id
_entity_poly.type
_entity_poly.pdbx_seq_one_letter_code
_entity_poly.pdbx_strand_id
1 'polypeptide(L)'
;VTAVVGRSSPQAIAGVITGIGFIGGGVVFHGEGGLIKGVTTAGAVFAVAGVGVVVGMGHLWLGALTAGLVLLVLELRNVPVLRLLDARRYEARFRDDYEPPAEVRRRR
;
A
#
# COMPACT_ATOMS: atom_id res chain seq x y z
N VAL A 1 15.93 -31.61 3.46
CA VAL A 1 14.94 -30.59 2.98
C VAL A 1 15.47 -29.15 3.10
N THR A 2 16.70 -28.93 3.60
CA THR A 2 17.31 -27.60 3.80
C THR A 2 18.12 -27.05 2.62
N ALA A 3 18.18 -27.75 1.47
CA ALA A 3 19.10 -27.40 0.37
C ALA A 3 18.59 -26.34 -0.62
N VAL A 4 17.37 -25.80 -0.47
CA VAL A 4 16.86 -24.71 -1.35
C VAL A 4 17.29 -23.32 -0.86
N VAL A 5 17.92 -23.22 0.32
CA VAL A 5 18.39 -21.94 0.90
C VAL A 5 19.62 -21.36 0.16
N GLY A 6 20.22 -22.09 -0.78
CA GLY A 6 21.52 -21.75 -1.37
C GLY A 6 21.52 -20.91 -2.66
N ARG A 7 20.38 -20.47 -3.20
CA ARG A 7 20.36 -19.61 -4.39
C ARG A 7 19.53 -18.36 -4.12
N SER A 8 20.14 -17.36 -3.49
CA SER A 8 19.68 -15.99 -3.63
C SER A 8 19.66 -15.69 -5.14
N SER A 9 18.46 -15.60 -5.71
CA SER A 9 18.23 -15.24 -7.10
C SER A 9 17.69 -13.80 -7.13
N PRO A 10 18.58 -12.77 -7.15
CA PRO A 10 18.16 -11.38 -7.20
C PRO A 10 17.14 -11.10 -8.31
N GLN A 11 17.22 -11.85 -9.42
CA GLN A 11 16.30 -11.76 -10.55
C GLN A 11 14.89 -12.24 -10.18
N ALA A 12 14.76 -13.31 -9.39
CA ALA A 12 13.44 -13.78 -8.94
C ALA A 12 12.83 -12.76 -7.96
N ILE A 13 13.64 -12.22 -7.03
CA ILE A 13 13.20 -11.17 -6.11
C ILE A 13 12.78 -9.92 -6.88
N ALA A 14 13.58 -9.47 -7.85
CA ALA A 14 13.26 -8.33 -8.69
C ALA A 14 11.98 -8.57 -9.50
N GLY A 15 11.77 -9.79 -10.02
CA GLY A 15 10.56 -10.18 -10.74
C GLY A 15 9.31 -10.12 -9.85
N VAL A 16 9.40 -10.66 -8.63
CA VAL A 16 8.31 -10.61 -7.64
C VAL A 16 7.98 -9.17 -7.25
N ILE A 17 8.99 -8.36 -6.93
CA ILE A 17 8.80 -6.94 -6.57
C ILE A 17 8.15 -6.17 -7.72
N THR A 18 8.59 -6.42 -8.96
CA THR A 18 8.02 -5.77 -10.16
C THR A 18 6.56 -6.18 -10.37
N GLY A 19 6.27 -7.49 -10.32
CA GLY A 19 4.91 -8.01 -10.54
C GLY A 19 3.93 -7.54 -9.47
N ILE A 20 4.35 -7.53 -8.21
CA ILE A 20 3.50 -7.09 -7.10
C ILE A 20 3.35 -5.56 -7.08
N GLY A 21 4.37 -4.82 -7.51
CA GLY A 21 4.27 -3.38 -7.75
C GLY A 21 3.18 -3.04 -8.78
N PHE A 22 3.10 -3.81 -9.87
CA PHE A 22 2.04 -3.65 -10.87
C PHE A 22 0.65 -3.95 -10.29
N ILE A 23 0.49 -5.05 -9.57
CA ILE A 23 -0.79 -5.41 -8.91
C ILE A 23 -1.20 -4.35 -7.87
N GLY A 24 -0.24 -3.86 -7.09
CA GLY A 24 -0.44 -2.78 -6.12
C GLY A 24 -0.89 -1.48 -6.77
N GLY A 25 -0.29 -1.10 -7.91
CA GLY A 25 -0.75 0.05 -8.69
C GLY A 25 -2.17 -0.13 -9.24
N GLY A 26 -2.52 -1.35 -9.68
CA GLY A 26 -3.84 -1.67 -10.24
C GLY A 26 -4.99 -1.58 -9.24
N VAL A 27 -4.73 -1.70 -7.93
CA VAL A 27 -5.76 -1.53 -6.89
C VAL A 27 -5.95 -0.07 -6.46
N VAL A 28 -5.17 0.88 -6.99
CA VAL A 28 -5.34 2.31 -6.74
C VAL A 28 -6.26 2.91 -7.83
N PHE A 29 -7.38 3.50 -7.43
CA PHE A 29 -8.34 4.07 -8.35
C PHE A 29 -8.94 5.38 -7.82
N HIS A 30 -9.34 6.24 -8.76
CA HIS A 30 -10.05 7.48 -8.45
C HIS A 30 -11.54 7.17 -8.27
N GLY A 31 -12.06 7.42 -7.07
CA GLY A 31 -13.48 7.37 -6.77
C GLY A 31 -14.21 8.65 -7.18
N GLU A 32 -15.53 8.63 -7.02
CA GLU A 32 -16.38 9.80 -7.25
C GLU A 32 -15.93 10.99 -6.38
N GLY A 33 -15.86 12.18 -6.97
CA GLY A 33 -15.44 13.40 -6.27
C GLY A 33 -13.93 13.58 -6.08
N GLY A 34 -13.08 12.87 -6.83
CA GLY A 34 -11.63 13.08 -6.83
C GLY A 34 -10.88 12.37 -5.70
N LEU A 35 -11.56 11.58 -4.86
CA LEU A 35 -10.91 10.80 -3.80
C LEU A 35 -10.16 9.59 -4.37
N ILE A 36 -8.87 9.46 -4.07
CA ILE A 36 -8.09 8.27 -4.39
C ILE A 36 -8.38 7.17 -3.37
N LYS A 37 -8.90 6.03 -3.83
CA LYS A 37 -9.16 4.83 -3.02
C LYS A 37 -8.11 3.76 -3.30
N GLY A 38 -7.88 2.89 -2.31
CA GLY A 38 -7.03 1.71 -2.45
C GLY A 38 -5.54 1.90 -2.14
N VAL A 39 -5.08 3.11 -1.77
CA VAL A 39 -3.67 3.39 -1.46
C VAL A 39 -3.14 2.52 -0.31
N THR A 40 -3.89 2.37 0.78
CA THR A 40 -3.49 1.51 1.91
C THR A 40 -3.46 0.04 1.52
N THR A 41 -4.38 -0.41 0.67
CA THR A 41 -4.42 -1.80 0.17
C THR A 41 -3.25 -2.09 -0.76
N ALA A 42 -2.91 -1.14 -1.65
CA ALA A 42 -1.73 -1.22 -2.50
C ALA A 42 -0.44 -1.39 -1.68
N GLY A 43 -0.27 -0.54 -0.67
CA GLY A 43 0.88 -0.62 0.25
C GLY A 43 0.92 -1.92 1.05
N ALA A 44 -0.24 -2.41 1.52
CA ALA A 44 -0.33 -3.66 2.27
C ALA A 44 0.12 -4.88 1.45
N VAL A 45 -0.36 -5.00 0.21
CA VAL A 45 0.01 -6.10 -0.69
C VAL A 45 1.52 -6.08 -0.98
N PHE A 46 2.09 -4.89 -1.21
CA PHE A 46 3.53 -4.72 -1.40
C PHE A 46 4.34 -5.11 -0.15
N ALA A 47 3.89 -4.70 1.03
CA ALA A 47 4.55 -5.01 2.30
C ALA A 47 4.53 -6.51 2.60
N VAL A 48 3.39 -7.18 2.41
CA VAL A 48 3.25 -8.64 2.62
C VAL A 48 4.17 -9.43 1.68
N ALA A 49 4.34 -8.96 0.45
CA ALA A 49 5.30 -9.55 -0.49
C ALA A 49 6.74 -9.46 0.00
N GLY A 50 7.14 -8.29 0.52
CA GLY A 50 8.46 -8.10 1.12
C GLY A 50 8.70 -9.06 2.29
N VAL A 51 7.71 -9.22 3.17
CA VAL A 51 7.75 -10.20 4.27
C VAL A 51 7.92 -11.62 3.71
N GLY A 52 7.16 -11.99 2.67
CA GLY A 52 7.26 -13.30 2.03
C GLY A 52 8.65 -13.58 1.43
N VAL A 53 9.29 -12.57 0.84
CA VAL A 53 10.68 -12.67 0.34
C VAL A 53 11.66 -12.89 1.50
N VAL A 54 11.55 -12.13 2.58
CA VAL A 54 12.41 -12.29 3.78
C VAL A 54 12.27 -13.68 4.41
N VAL A 55 11.03 -14.16 4.54
CA VAL A 55 10.73 -15.51 5.03
C VAL A 55 11.25 -16.58 4.06
N GLY A 56 11.06 -16.40 2.75
CA GLY A 56 11.53 -17.31 1.70
C GLY A 56 13.05 -17.44 1.63
N MET A 57 13.79 -16.41 2.07
CA MET A 57 15.25 -16.46 2.23
C MET A 57 15.71 -17.18 3.52
N GLY A 58 14.78 -17.67 4.35
CA GLY A 58 15.07 -18.39 5.59
C GLY A 58 15.21 -17.50 6.83
N HIS A 59 15.02 -16.18 6.71
CA HIS A 59 15.12 -15.24 7.83
C HIS A 59 13.79 -15.13 8.59
N LEU A 60 13.43 -16.18 9.33
CA LEU A 60 12.15 -16.27 10.05
C LEU A 60 11.99 -15.18 11.13
N TRP A 61 13.05 -14.86 11.88
CA TRP A 61 13.02 -13.83 12.92
C TRP A 61 12.76 -12.43 12.36
N LEU A 62 13.48 -12.05 11.29
CA LEU A 62 13.23 -10.78 10.59
C LEU A 62 11.84 -10.79 9.93
N GLY A 63 11.41 -11.92 9.36
CA GLY A 63 10.08 -12.09 8.80
C GLY A 63 8.98 -11.85 9.83
N ALA A 64 9.10 -12.42 11.03
CA ALA A 64 8.13 -12.23 12.10
C ALA A 64 8.10 -10.77 12.60
N LEU A 65 9.27 -10.15 12.79
CA LEU A 65 9.37 -8.75 13.22
C LEU A 65 8.75 -7.81 12.18
N THR A 66 9.09 -7.97 10.91
CA THR A 66 8.56 -7.15 9.82
C THR A 66 7.06 -7.38 9.61
N ALA A 67 6.57 -8.62 9.70
CA ALA A 67 5.14 -8.92 9.68
C ALA A 67 4.41 -8.23 10.84
N GLY A 68 4.95 -8.31 12.06
CA GLY A 68 4.40 -7.63 13.23
C GLY A 68 4.35 -6.11 13.06
N LEU A 69 5.41 -5.52 12.49
CA LEU A 69 5.44 -4.08 12.18
C LEU A 69 4.40 -3.68 11.13
N VAL A 70 4.26 -4.46 10.06
CA VAL A 70 3.27 -4.23 9.00
C VAL A 70 1.85 -4.33 9.56
N LEU A 71 1.56 -5.36 10.37
CA LEU A 71 0.29 -5.50 11.05
C LEU A 71 0.03 -4.34 12.00
N LEU A 72 1.03 -3.94 12.80
CA LEU A 72 0.93 -2.80 13.71
C LEU A 72 0.57 -1.51 12.97
N VAL A 73 1.21 -1.23 11.83
CA VAL A 73 0.91 -0.03 11.01
C VAL A 73 -0.49 -0.11 10.39
N LEU A 74 -0.91 -1.28 9.90
CA LEU A 74 -2.25 -1.46 9.32
C LEU A 74 -3.35 -1.36 10.38
N GLU A 75 -3.13 -1.97 11.53
CA GLU A 75 -4.08 -2.05 12.63
C GLU A 75 -4.14 -0.71 13.40
N LEU A 76 -3.06 0.09 13.40
CA LEU A 76 -3.04 1.47 13.91
C LEU A 76 -4.18 2.32 13.34
N ARG A 77 -4.54 2.10 12.07
CA ARG A 77 -5.64 2.82 11.39
C ARG A 77 -7.03 2.35 11.85
N ASN A 78 -7.14 1.14 12.40
CA ASN A 78 -8.40 0.55 12.85
C ASN A 78 -8.62 0.66 14.37
N VAL A 79 -7.60 1.06 15.15
CA VAL A 79 -7.74 1.22 16.61
C VAL A 79 -8.71 2.37 16.92
N PRO A 80 -9.81 2.13 17.64
CA PRO A 80 -10.80 3.18 17.95
C PRO A 80 -10.23 4.30 18.82
N VAL A 81 -9.17 4.03 19.59
CA VAL A 81 -8.55 4.98 20.55
C VAL A 81 -7.83 6.15 19.85
N LEU A 82 -7.28 5.95 18.64
CA LEU A 82 -6.63 7.02 17.87
C LEU A 82 -7.54 7.68 16.81
N ARG A 83 -8.82 7.28 16.70
CA ARG A 83 -9.79 7.96 15.82
C ARG A 83 -10.04 9.43 16.20
N LEU A 84 -9.65 9.83 17.41
CA LEU A 84 -9.67 11.23 17.84
C LEU A 84 -8.60 12.11 17.17
N LEU A 85 -7.53 11.49 16.62
CA LEU A 85 -6.50 12.15 15.81
C LEU A 85 -6.70 11.92 14.30
N ASP A 86 -7.77 11.21 13.92
CA ASP A 86 -8.02 10.82 12.54
C ASP A 86 -8.15 12.08 11.68
N ALA A 87 -7.38 12.10 10.59
CA ALA A 87 -7.33 13.17 9.61
C ALA A 87 -8.62 13.29 8.77
N ARG A 88 -9.78 12.95 9.34
CA ARG A 88 -11.13 13.26 8.85
C ARG A 88 -11.35 14.76 8.60
N ARG A 89 -10.44 15.62 9.12
CA ARG A 89 -10.44 17.05 8.88
C ARG A 89 -9.68 17.50 7.62
N TYR A 90 -8.98 16.61 6.92
CA TYR A 90 -8.36 16.91 5.62
C TYR A 90 -9.33 16.72 4.44
N GLU A 91 -10.39 15.92 4.60
CA GLU A 91 -11.39 15.66 3.56
C GLU A 91 -12.22 16.91 3.23
N ALA A 92 -12.41 17.82 4.19
CA ALA A 92 -13.13 19.07 3.98
C ALA A 92 -12.33 20.14 3.21
N ARG A 93 -11.00 20.00 3.07
CA ARG A 93 -10.14 21.04 2.46
C ARG A 93 -9.86 20.83 0.97
N PHE A 94 -10.08 19.63 0.43
CA PHE A 94 -9.81 19.29 -0.98
C PHE A 94 -11.07 19.18 -1.84
N ARG A 95 -12.25 19.51 -1.29
CA ARG A 95 -13.51 19.53 -2.05
C ARG A 95 -13.59 20.70 -3.04
N ASP A 96 -12.89 21.80 -2.74
CA ASP A 96 -12.93 23.03 -3.53
C ASP A 96 -12.01 22.99 -4.76
N ASP A 97 -11.03 22.07 -4.82
CA ASP A 97 -10.11 21.93 -5.96
C ASP A 97 -10.70 21.07 -7.11
N TYR A 98 -11.94 20.59 -6.96
CA TYR A 98 -12.70 19.88 -8.00
C TYR A 98 -13.88 20.69 -8.54
N GLU A 99 -13.77 22.03 -8.58
CA GLU A 99 -14.54 22.79 -9.57
C GLU A 99 -13.74 22.82 -10.88
N PRO A 100 -14.24 22.22 -11.98
CA PRO A 100 -13.59 22.37 -13.27
C PRO A 100 -13.50 23.87 -13.61
N PRO A 101 -12.32 24.40 -14.00
CA PRO A 101 -12.14 25.81 -14.31
C PRO A 101 -13.23 26.29 -15.27
N ALA A 102 -13.82 27.44 -14.98
CA ALA A 102 -14.93 28.01 -15.73
C ALA A 102 -14.64 28.14 -17.24
N GLU A 103 -13.36 28.15 -17.66
CA GLU A 103 -12.92 28.04 -19.05
C GLU A 103 -13.53 26.84 -19.81
N VAL A 104 -13.71 25.68 -19.17
CA VAL A 104 -14.21 24.47 -19.84
C VAL A 104 -15.71 24.60 -20.16
N ARG A 105 -16.45 25.38 -19.38
CA ARG A 105 -17.91 25.57 -19.53
C ARG A 105 -18.28 26.51 -20.68
N ARG A 106 -17.36 27.38 -21.13
CA ARG A 106 -17.57 28.35 -22.23
C ARG A 106 -17.35 27.79 -23.64
N ARG A 107 -16.92 26.53 -23.79
CA ARG A 107 -16.68 25.87 -25.09
C ARG A 107 -17.80 24.91 -25.53
N ARG A 108 -18.98 24.97 -24.91
CA ARG A 108 -20.19 24.28 -25.38
C ARG A 108 -21.28 25.27 -25.73
#